data_AF-A0A968XU52-F1
#
_entry.id   AF-A0A968XU52-F1
#
_cell.length_a   1.000
_cell.length_b   1.000
_cell.length_c   1.000
_cell.angle_alpha   90.00
_cell.angle_beta   90.00
_cell.angle_gamma   90.00
#
_symmetry.space_group_name_H-M   'P 1'
#
loop_
_entity.id
_entity.type
_entity.pdbx_description
1 polymer ?
#
loop_
_entity_poly.entity_id
_entity_poly.type
_entity_poly.pdbx_seq_one_letter_code
_entity_poly.pdbx_strand_id
1 'polypeptide(L)'
;MTPPKFYPPRPNFWFLRFVQLLSGTIARSYKMVLEIDPEDLARVKALNDDRVVLFPNHPTFREPVLVYGLSAKVSKPFYYMAAYELFNG
;
A
#
# COMPACT_ATOMS: atom_id res chain seq x y z
N MET A 1 30.81 6.70 5.83
CA MET A 1 29.55 6.51 5.11
C MET A 1 28.55 7.51 5.64
N THR A 2 27.96 8.36 4.80
CA THR A 2 26.85 9.22 5.20
C THR A 2 25.67 8.32 5.62
N PRO A 3 25.04 8.54 6.79
CA PRO A 3 23.91 7.72 7.20
C PRO A 3 22.81 7.78 6.15
N PRO A 4 22.13 6.66 5.85
CA PRO A 4 21.02 6.66 4.90
C PRO A 4 19.97 7.66 5.37
N LYS A 5 19.60 8.60 4.49
CA LYS A 5 18.61 9.63 4.79
C LYS A 5 17.23 8.96 4.87
N PHE A 6 16.73 8.76 6.08
CA PHE A 6 15.33 8.38 6.28
C PHE A 6 14.44 9.62 6.16
N TYR A 7 13.46 9.56 5.27
CA TYR A 7 12.48 10.62 5.09
C TYR A 7 11.16 10.20 5.73
N PRO A 8 10.73 10.84 6.84
CA PRO A 8 9.50 10.44 7.51
C PRO A 8 8.30 10.69 6.59
N PRO A 9 7.31 9.79 6.56
CA PRO A 9 6.14 9.96 5.73
C PRO A 9 5.29 11.14 6.22
N ARG A 10 4.81 11.96 5.28
CA ARG A 10 3.85 13.05 5.54
C ARG A 10 2.57 12.78 4.75
N PRO A 11 1.69 11.88 5.23
CA PRO A 11 0.54 11.45 4.45
C PRO A 11 -0.46 12.60 4.29
N ASN A 12 -0.96 12.77 3.07
CA ASN A 12 -2.18 13.53 2.84
C ASN A 12 -3.36 12.54 2.79
N PHE A 13 -4.11 12.45 3.89
CA PHE A 13 -5.17 11.46 4.01
C PHE A 13 -6.31 11.65 2.99
N TRP A 14 -6.64 12.88 2.60
CA TRP A 14 -7.63 13.14 1.55
C TRP A 14 -7.18 12.59 0.20
N PHE A 15 -5.91 12.83 -0.14
CA PHE A 15 -5.32 12.27 -1.34
C PHE A 15 -5.31 10.74 -1.31
N LEU A 16 -4.96 10.13 -0.17
CA LEU A 16 -4.98 8.67 -0.02
C LEU A 16 -6.40 8.11 -0.21
N ARG A 17 -7.43 8.75 0.35
CA ARG A 17 -8.83 8.36 0.15
C ARG A 17 -9.26 8.47 -1.32
N PHE A 18 -8.83 9.52 -2.01
CA PHE A 18 -9.06 9.68 -3.45
C PHE A 18 -8.39 8.57 -4.26
N VAL A 19 -7.13 8.24 -3.96
CA VAL A 19 -6.43 7.12 -4.61
C VAL A 19 -7.13 5.78 -4.33
N GLN A 20 -7.64 5.56 -3.12
CA GLN A 20 -8.41 4.36 -2.78
C GLN A 20 -9.68 4.22 -3.63
N LEU A 21 -10.40 5.33 -3.85
CA LEU A 21 -11.58 5.34 -4.72
C LEU A 21 -11.21 4.94 -6.16
N LEU A 22 -10.07 5.40 -6.66
CA LEU A 22 -9.59 5.08 -8.00
C LEU A 22 -8.81 3.76 -8.10
N SER A 23 -8.59 3.06 -7.00
CA SER A 23 -7.68 1.90 -6.92
C SER A 23 -7.99 0.81 -7.95
N GLY A 24 -9.26 0.51 -8.20
CA GLY A 24 -9.67 -0.47 -9.20
C GLY A 24 -9.38 -0.05 -10.64
N THR A 25 -9.39 1.25 -10.95
CA THR A 25 -9.02 1.79 -12.26
C THR A 25 -7.50 1.80 -12.42
N ILE A 26 -6.78 2.19 -11.36
CA ILE A 26 -5.31 2.17 -11.32
C ILE A 26 -4.83 0.72 -11.51
N ALA A 27 -5.35 -0.25 -10.76
CA ALA A 27 -4.95 -1.65 -10.92
C ALA A 27 -5.15 -2.15 -12.37
N ARG A 28 -6.28 -1.79 -13.00
CA ARG A 28 -6.55 -2.12 -14.41
C ARG A 28 -5.55 -1.49 -15.39
N SER A 29 -5.08 -0.26 -15.18
CA SER A 29 -4.06 0.34 -16.05
C SER A 29 -2.72 -0.39 -15.99
N TYR A 30 -2.44 -1.08 -14.87
CA TYR A 30 -1.28 -1.96 -14.72
C TYR A 30 -1.54 -3.41 -15.18
N LYS A 31 -2.70 -3.68 -15.79
CA LYS A 31 -3.18 -5.04 -16.16
C LYS A 31 -3.19 -5.98 -14.95
N MET A 32 -3.57 -5.47 -13.78
CA MET A 32 -3.62 -6.19 -12.52
C MET A 32 -5.05 -6.31 -12.01
N VAL A 33 -5.36 -7.45 -11.41
CA VAL A 33 -6.57 -7.69 -10.63
C VAL A 33 -6.14 -8.14 -9.24
N LEU A 34 -6.61 -7.44 -8.22
CA LEU A 34 -6.35 -7.81 -6.83
C LEU A 34 -7.48 -8.70 -6.33
N GLU A 35 -7.19 -10.00 -6.23
CA GLU A 35 -8.04 -11.00 -5.63
C GLU A 35 -7.49 -11.36 -4.25
N ILE A 36 -8.38 -11.36 -3.26
CA ILE A 36 -8.06 -11.69 -1.87
C ILE A 36 -9.19 -12.58 -1.40
N ASP A 37 -8.85 -13.69 -0.76
CA ASP A 37 -9.85 -14.55 -0.13
C ASP A 37 -10.67 -13.73 0.89
N PRO A 38 -12.01 -13.87 0.91
CA PRO A 38 -12.84 -13.17 1.89
C PRO A 38 -12.42 -13.40 3.35
N GLU A 39 -11.96 -14.60 3.69
CA GLU A 39 -11.50 -14.94 5.04
C GLU A 39 -10.23 -14.17 5.39
N ASP A 40 -9.25 -14.14 4.49
CA ASP A 40 -8.00 -13.39 4.71
C ASP A 40 -8.25 -11.88 4.76
N LEU A 41 -9.16 -11.36 3.94
CA LEU A 41 -9.55 -9.96 4.01
C LEU A 41 -10.21 -9.64 5.37
N ALA A 42 -11.04 -10.54 5.90
CA ALA A 42 -11.64 -10.39 7.22
C ALA A 42 -10.57 -10.39 8.33
N ARG A 43 -9.57 -11.29 8.25
CA ARG A 43 -8.43 -11.32 9.19
C ARG A 43 -7.68 -9.99 9.20
N VAL A 44 -7.36 -9.43 8.02
CA VAL A 44 -6.67 -8.13 7.94
C VAL A 44 -7.55 -6.99 8.48
N LYS A 45 -8.87 -7.02 8.23
CA LYS A 45 -9.80 -6.03 8.80
C LYS A 45 -9.90 -6.11 10.31
N ALA A 46 -9.77 -7.30 10.90
CA ALA A 46 -9.81 -7.48 12.35
C ALA A 46 -8.64 -6.81 13.08
N LEU A 47 -7.50 -6.60 12.40
CA LEU A 47 -6.34 -5.88 12.92
C LEU A 47 -6.56 -4.35 13.00
N ASN A 48 -7.81 -3.87 13.01
CA ASN A 48 -8.10 -2.46 12.84
C ASN A 48 -7.51 -1.60 13.96
N ASP A 49 -7.53 -2.11 15.18
CA ASP A 49 -7.15 -1.36 16.38
C ASP A 49 -5.67 -1.57 16.75
N ASP A 50 -4.94 -2.38 15.98
CA ASP A 50 -3.54 -2.70 16.22
C ASP A 50 -2.58 -1.87 15.36
N ARG A 51 -1.36 -1.69 15.89
CA ARG A 51 -0.23 -1.15 15.12
C ARG A 51 0.46 -2.29 14.39
N VAL A 52 0.22 -2.38 13.09
CA VAL A 52 0.70 -3.49 12.25
C VAL A 52 1.70 -3.00 11.21
N VAL A 53 2.74 -3.80 10.98
CA VAL A 53 3.64 -3.69 9.84
C VAL A 53 3.37 -4.86 8.92
N LEU A 54 2.96 -4.58 7.68
CA LEU A 54 2.74 -5.59 6.66
C LEU A 54 4.01 -5.76 5.84
N PHE A 55 4.50 -7.01 5.73
CA PHE A 55 5.66 -7.36 4.93
C PHE A 55 5.18 -8.17 3.72
N PRO A 56 5.18 -7.58 2.51
CA PRO A 56 4.96 -8.36 1.31
C PRO A 56 6.11 -9.36 1.11
N ASN A 57 5.79 -10.53 0.59
CA ASN A 57 6.77 -11.60 0.37
C ASN A 57 7.68 -11.36 -0.86
N HIS A 58 7.27 -10.52 -1.82
CA HIS A 58 8.03 -10.28 -3.05
C HIS A 58 8.02 -8.80 -3.46
N PRO A 59 9.05 -8.02 -3.06
CA PRO A 59 9.13 -6.64 -3.45
C PRO A 59 9.45 -6.45 -4.93
N THR A 60 8.51 -5.84 -5.64
CA THR A 60 8.66 -5.46 -7.05
C THR A 60 8.20 -4.02 -7.24
N PHE A 61 8.59 -3.40 -8.35
CA PHE A 61 8.21 -2.01 -8.67
C PHE A 61 6.70 -1.75 -8.72
N ARG A 62 5.85 -2.78 -8.74
CA ARG A 62 4.39 -2.68 -8.80
C ARG A 62 3.70 -2.83 -7.44
N GLU A 63 4.46 -3.10 -6.37
CA GLU A 63 3.92 -3.22 -5.02
C GLU A 63 3.05 -2.06 -4.55
N PRO A 64 3.37 -0.79 -4.83
CA PRO A 64 2.54 0.31 -4.34
C PRO A 64 1.07 0.17 -4.80
N VAL A 65 0.85 -0.29 -6.04
CA VAL A 65 -0.51 -0.50 -6.58
C VAL A 65 -1.24 -1.59 -5.79
N LEU A 66 -0.55 -2.68 -5.46
CA LEU A 66 -1.12 -3.80 -4.70
C LEU A 66 -1.41 -3.39 -3.24
N VAL A 67 -0.46 -2.71 -2.59
CA VAL A 67 -0.58 -2.26 -1.20
C VAL A 67 -1.69 -1.21 -1.05
N TYR A 68 -1.77 -0.23 -1.94
CA TYR A 68 -2.86 0.75 -1.89
C TYR A 68 -4.20 0.17 -2.35
N GLY A 69 -4.20 -0.84 -3.22
CA GLY A 69 -5.38 -1.65 -3.53
C GLY A 69 -5.93 -2.40 -2.30
N LEU A 70 -5.04 -3.05 -1.53
CA LEU A 70 -5.40 -3.67 -0.26
C LEU A 70 -5.95 -2.62 0.72
N SER A 71 -5.28 -1.48 0.83
CA SER A 71 -5.71 -0.36 1.68
C SER A 71 -7.16 0.09 1.36
N ALA A 72 -7.54 0.07 0.08
CA ALA A 72 -8.90 0.38 -0.37
C ALA A 72 -9.90 -0.71 0.06
N LYS A 73 -9.55 -1.99 -0.08
CA LYS A 73 -10.40 -3.14 0.32
C LYS A 73 -10.68 -3.17 1.83
N VAL A 74 -9.74 -2.69 2.65
CA VAL A 74 -9.90 -2.57 4.11
C VAL A 74 -10.33 -1.17 4.56
N SER A 75 -10.53 -0.24 3.62
CA SER A 75 -10.95 1.15 3.87
C SER A 75 -10.06 1.90 4.88
N LYS A 76 -8.75 1.66 4.84
CA LYS A 76 -7.76 2.31 5.73
C LYS A 76 -6.64 2.96 4.94
N PRO A 77 -6.27 4.21 5.22
CA PRO A 77 -5.07 4.79 4.64
C PRO A 77 -3.83 4.09 5.22
N PHE A 78 -2.89 3.71 4.35
CA PHE A 78 -1.64 3.08 4.75
C PHE A 78 -0.48 4.07 4.66
N TYR A 79 0.52 3.84 5.49
CA TYR A 79 1.88 4.34 5.27
C TYR A 79 2.63 3.32 4.40
N TYR A 80 3.45 3.80 3.48
CA TYR A 80 4.28 2.93 2.62
C TYR A 80 5.75 3.28 2.82
N MET A 81 6.57 2.25 3.05
CA MET A 81 8.02 2.37 3.11
C MET A 81 8.58 1.93 1.77
N ALA A 82 9.37 2.79 1.14
CA ALA A 82 10.06 2.51 -0.11
C ALA A 82 11.56 2.70 0.08
N ALA A 83 12.34 1.86 -0.58
CA ALA A 83 13.77 2.11 -0.76
C ALA A 83 13.97 3.35 -1.64
N TYR A 84 15.04 4.11 -1.39
CA TYR A 84 15.30 5.37 -2.11
C TYR A 84 15.53 5.14 -3.62
N GLU A 85 16.07 3.97 -3.96
CA GLU A 85 16.35 3.49 -5.32
C GLU A 85 15.10 3.49 -6.20
N LEU A 86 13.91 3.28 -5.62
CA LEU A 86 12.64 3.31 -6.35
C LEU A 86 12.39 4.65 -7.06
N PHE A 87 12.99 5.73 -6.57
CA PHE A 87 12.81 7.09 -7.12
C PHE A 87 13.86 7.49 -8.15
N ASN A 88 14.92 6.70 -8.32
CA ASN A 88 16.03 7.05 -9.23
C ASN A 88 15.98 6.35 -10.60
N GLY A 89 15.04 5.42 -10.81
CA GLY A 89 14.91 4.66 -12.06
C GLY A 89 15.76 3.41 -12.08
#